data_AF-A0A3P7NVP6-F1
#
_entry.id   AF-A0A3P7NVP6-F1
#
_cell.length_a   1.000
_cell.length_b   1.000
_cell.length_c   1.000
_cell.angle_alpha   90.00
_cell.angle_beta   90.00
_cell.angle_gamma   90.00
#
_symmetry.space_group_name_H-M   'P 1'
#
loop_
_entity.id
_entity.type
_entity.pdbx_description
1 polymer ?
#
loop_
_entity_poly.entity_id
_entity_poly.type
_entity_poly.pdbx_seq_one_letter_code
_entity_poly.pdbx_strand_id
1 'polypeptide(L)'
;MEVHQPHLMDLPEEILERIFTFLTYHEVCRLFDCIGREILKRAFRQLEEQILCYRKELKQQLPRRESERRKHPLSSRSEVLSAIETRVSLLDMSIMRYTEEGYCAFFPGKVLDELRHVFCILKRSPAIPRPQEFLHELRDISSMAMEYFDEALLPSIHAAKDHQVVQCYWIHWDVLRLLGIVLYALQMVLVYLEYRGW
;
A
#
# COMPACT_ATOMS: atom_id res chain seq x y z
N MET A 1 30.42 -8.93 -7.22
CA MET A 1 29.36 -9.78 -7.78
C MET A 1 28.05 -9.33 -7.18
N GLU A 2 27.27 -8.55 -7.92
CA GLU A 2 25.89 -8.27 -7.52
C GLU A 2 25.09 -9.56 -7.68
N VAL A 3 24.59 -10.10 -6.57
CA VAL A 3 23.66 -11.22 -6.61
C VAL A 3 22.34 -10.64 -7.09
N HIS A 4 22.00 -10.83 -8.36
CA HIS A 4 20.64 -10.59 -8.84
C HIS A 4 19.70 -11.48 -8.02
N GLN A 5 18.84 -10.85 -7.22
CA GLN A 5 17.77 -11.57 -6.55
C GLN A 5 16.79 -12.01 -7.63
N PRO A 6 16.54 -13.31 -7.79
CA PRO A 6 15.59 -13.78 -8.80
C PRO A 6 14.20 -13.22 -8.45
N HIS A 7 13.61 -12.43 -9.35
CA HIS A 7 12.22 -12.00 -9.21
C HIS A 7 11.30 -13.08 -9.79
N LEU A 8 10.19 -13.32 -9.11
CA LEU A 8 9.17 -14.26 -9.59
C LEU A 8 8.62 -13.87 -10.97
N MET A 9 8.60 -12.57 -11.28
CA MET A 9 8.14 -12.03 -12.56
C MET A 9 9.15 -12.21 -13.71
N ASP A 10 10.38 -12.63 -13.41
CA ASP A 10 11.40 -12.91 -14.42
C ASP A 10 11.31 -14.38 -14.90
N LEU A 11 10.47 -15.21 -14.29
CA LEU A 11 10.20 -16.57 -14.78
C LEU A 11 9.37 -16.51 -16.07
N PRO A 12 9.69 -17.35 -17.08
CA PRO A 12 8.79 -17.60 -18.19
C PRO A 12 7.40 -18.02 -17.71
N GLU A 13 6.37 -17.49 -18.36
CA GLU A 13 4.96 -17.72 -17.99
C GLU A 13 4.62 -19.21 -17.96
N GLU A 14 5.20 -20.01 -18.86
CA GLU A 14 4.98 -21.45 -18.95
C GLU A 14 5.42 -22.19 -17.69
N ILE A 15 6.46 -21.70 -17.02
CA ILE A 15 6.94 -22.30 -15.76
C ILE A 15 5.97 -21.97 -14.63
N LEU A 16 5.49 -20.72 -14.55
CA LEU A 16 4.51 -20.31 -13.55
C LEU A 16 3.19 -21.06 -13.75
N GLU A 17 2.72 -21.17 -14.99
CA GLU A 17 1.52 -21.92 -15.35
C GLU A 17 1.68 -23.38 -14.94
N ARG A 18 2.82 -24.00 -15.26
CA ARG A 18 3.09 -25.39 -14.87
C ARG A 18 3.10 -25.57 -13.35
N ILE A 19 3.67 -24.64 -12.59
CA ILE A 19 3.62 -24.67 -11.12
C ILE A 19 2.17 -24.59 -10.64
N PHE A 20 1.37 -23.68 -11.19
CA PHE A 20 -0.03 -23.52 -10.80
C PHE A 20 -0.92 -24.71 -11.21
N THR A 21 -0.56 -25.48 -12.25
CA THR A 21 -1.31 -26.70 -12.61
C THR A 21 -1.25 -27.82 -11.55
N PHE A 22 -0.27 -27.77 -10.62
CA PHE A 22 -0.21 -28.70 -9.49
C PHE A 22 -1.12 -28.31 -8.32
N LEU A 23 -1.75 -27.13 -8.39
CA LEU A 23 -2.66 -26.62 -7.39
C LEU A 23 -4.07 -26.61 -7.97
N THR A 24 -5.06 -26.86 -7.11
CA THR A 24 -6.44 -26.53 -7.46
C THR A 24 -6.62 -25.02 -7.54
N TYR A 25 -7.56 -24.54 -8.37
CA TYR A 25 -7.85 -23.10 -8.48
C TYR A 25 -8.13 -22.43 -7.12
N HIS A 26 -8.79 -23.15 -6.22
CA HIS A 26 -9.05 -22.68 -4.85
C HIS A 26 -7.77 -22.53 -4.02
N GLU A 27 -6.81 -23.45 -4.16
CA GLU A 27 -5.52 -23.38 -3.46
C GLU A 27 -4.66 -22.23 -3.96
N VAL A 28 -4.69 -21.94 -5.27
CA VAL A 28 -4.01 -20.78 -5.85
C VAL A 28 -4.51 -19.49 -5.21
N CYS A 29 -5.83 -19.23 -5.25
CA CYS A 29 -6.40 -18.03 -4.65
C CYS A 29 -6.06 -17.91 -3.16
N ARG A 30 -6.25 -19.00 -2.39
CA ARG A 30 -5.93 -19.01 -0.95
C ARG A 30 -4.46 -18.75 -0.66
N LEU A 31 -3.56 -19.28 -1.48
CA LEU A 31 -2.11 -19.08 -1.31
C LEU A 31 -1.73 -17.61 -1.52
N PHE A 32 -2.22 -17.01 -2.61
CA PHE A 32 -1.99 -15.60 -2.91
C PHE A 32 -2.59 -14.68 -1.85
N ASP A 33 -3.82 -14.94 -1.41
CA ASP A 33 -4.47 -14.16 -0.36
C ASP A 33 -3.70 -14.26 0.96
N CYS A 34 -3.30 -15.46 1.37
CA CYS A 34 -2.60 -15.67 2.63
C CYS A 34 -1.21 -15.04 2.61
N ILE A 35 -0.38 -15.36 1.61
CA ILE A 35 1.00 -14.88 1.52
C ILE A 35 1.01 -13.38 1.24
N GLY A 36 0.21 -12.91 0.29
CA GLY A 36 0.13 -11.51 -0.08
C GLY A 36 -0.26 -10.63 1.10
N ARG A 37 -1.27 -11.04 1.86
CA ARG A 37 -1.69 -10.34 3.09
C ARG A 37 -0.55 -10.21 4.09
N GLU A 38 0.15 -11.29 4.40
CA GLU A 38 1.22 -11.27 5.41
C GLU A 38 2.47 -10.51 4.94
N ILE A 39 2.75 -10.48 3.64
CA ILE A 39 3.80 -9.62 3.06
C ILE A 39 3.42 -8.15 3.23
N LEU A 40 2.21 -7.77 2.83
CA LEU A 40 1.75 -6.39 2.84
C LEU A 40 1.62 -5.83 4.26
N LYS A 41 1.04 -6.60 5.20
CA LYS A 41 0.98 -6.24 6.63
C LYS A 41 2.37 -5.93 7.18
N ARG A 42 3.30 -6.86 6.99
CA ARG A 42 4.68 -6.73 7.48
C ARG A 42 5.37 -5.53 6.84
N ALA A 43 5.21 -5.33 5.54
CA ALA A 43 5.82 -4.20 4.84
C ALA A 43 5.26 -2.86 5.33
N PHE A 44 3.97 -2.78 5.62
CA PHE A 44 3.35 -1.58 6.20
C PHE A 44 3.87 -1.30 7.62
N ARG A 45 3.89 -2.30 8.50
CA ARG A 45 4.41 -2.16 9.87
C ARG A 45 5.90 -1.79 9.89
N GLN A 46 6.70 -2.40 9.03
CA GLN A 46 8.11 -2.02 8.87
C GLN A 46 8.27 -0.56 8.41
N LEU A 47 7.43 -0.10 7.49
CA LEU A 47 7.47 1.29 7.02
C LEU A 47 7.07 2.26 8.13
N GLU A 48 6.03 1.94 8.89
CA GLU A 48 5.59 2.73 10.06
C GLU A 48 6.70 2.86 11.11
N GLU A 49 7.38 1.76 11.47
CA GLU A 49 8.52 1.77 12.38
C GLU A 49 9.68 2.62 11.85
N GLN A 50 9.99 2.52 10.56
CA GLN A 50 11.04 3.32 9.94
C GLN A 50 10.73 4.81 9.97
N ILE A 51 9.48 5.19 9.69
CA ILE A 51 9.00 6.57 9.76
C ILE A 51 9.13 7.09 11.20
N LEU A 52 8.70 6.32 12.20
CA LEU A 52 8.79 6.68 13.61
C LEU A 52 10.24 6.89 14.07
N CYS A 53 11.16 6.00 13.69
CA CYS A 53 12.59 6.13 13.98
C CYS A 53 13.15 7.41 13.34
N TYR A 54 12.87 7.62 12.06
CA TYR A 54 13.34 8.81 11.34
C TYR A 54 12.78 10.11 11.93
N ARG A 55 11.53 10.09 12.40
CA ARG A 55 10.91 11.23 13.10
C ARG A 55 11.66 11.60 14.37
N LYS A 56 12.05 10.61 15.18
CA LYS A 56 12.82 10.81 16.40
C LYS A 56 14.20 11.43 16.08
N GLU A 57 14.89 10.89 15.07
CA GLU A 57 16.18 11.41 14.59
C GLU A 57 16.07 12.86 14.12
N LEU A 58 15.07 13.16 13.27
CA LEU A 58 14.86 14.50 12.73
C LEU A 58 14.53 15.50 13.84
N LYS A 59 13.69 15.10 14.81
CA LYS A 59 13.30 15.94 15.95
C LYS A 59 14.49 16.34 16.83
N GLN A 60 15.51 15.49 16.95
CA GLN A 60 16.73 15.81 17.71
C GLN A 60 17.59 16.89 17.04
N GLN A 61 17.50 17.01 15.72
CA GLN A 61 18.25 18.02 14.94
C GLN A 61 17.49 19.34 14.78
N LEU A 62 16.21 19.39 15.16
CA LEU A 62 15.39 20.59 15.03
C LEU A 62 15.45 21.45 16.30
N PRO A 63 15.39 22.78 16.16
CA PRO A 63 15.21 23.67 17.30
C PRO A 63 13.96 23.34 18.12
N ARG A 64 14.04 23.57 19.43
CA ARG A 64 12.89 23.39 20.35
C ARG A 64 11.77 24.38 20.06
N ARG A 65 12.11 25.63 19.70
CA ARG A 65 11.14 26.70 19.42
C ARG A 65 10.64 26.60 17.99
N GLU A 66 9.32 26.68 17.83
CA GLU A 66 8.66 26.55 16.52
C GLU A 66 9.03 27.69 15.55
N SER A 67 9.21 28.92 16.06
CA SER A 67 9.63 30.07 15.25
C SER A 67 11.02 29.89 14.62
N GLU A 68 11.94 29.25 15.33
CA GLU A 68 13.28 28.91 14.84
C GLU A 68 13.21 27.71 13.89
N ARG A 69 12.35 26.74 14.20
CA ARG A 69 12.12 25.55 13.37
C ARG A 69 11.67 25.91 11.96
N ARG A 70 10.73 26.85 11.80
CA ARG A 70 10.23 27.26 10.47
C ARG A 70 11.32 27.81 9.55
N LYS A 71 12.37 28.41 10.13
CA LYS A 71 13.52 28.96 9.40
C LYS A 71 14.65 27.95 9.21
N HIS A 72 14.55 26.76 9.82
CA HIS A 72 15.59 25.76 9.80
C HIS A 72 15.66 25.04 8.44
N PRO A 73 16.84 24.68 7.91
CA PRO A 73 16.95 23.97 6.64
C PRO A 73 16.17 22.64 6.58
N LEU A 74 15.99 21.98 7.73
CA LEU A 74 15.25 20.72 7.85
C LEU A 74 13.73 20.91 8.04
N SER A 75 13.20 22.14 8.01
CA SER A 75 11.77 22.43 8.22
C SER A 75 10.90 21.74 7.18
N SER A 76 11.21 21.95 5.89
CA SER A 76 10.51 21.34 4.76
C SER A 76 10.52 19.80 4.84
N ARG A 77 11.65 19.22 5.22
CA ARG A 77 11.77 17.76 5.45
C ARG A 77 10.87 17.28 6.59
N SER A 78 10.75 18.06 7.66
CA SER A 78 9.84 17.75 8.78
C SER A 78 8.37 17.89 8.39
N GLU A 79 8.03 18.83 7.50
CA GLU A 79 6.67 19.01 6.98
C GLU A 79 6.27 17.84 6.09
N VAL A 80 7.14 17.45 5.15
CA VAL A 80 6.93 16.28 4.29
C VAL A 80 6.79 15.01 5.13
N LEU A 81 7.66 14.80 6.13
CA LEU A 81 7.55 13.65 7.03
C LEU A 81 6.19 13.63 7.75
N SER A 82 5.74 14.77 8.27
CA SER A 82 4.44 14.88 8.96
C SER A 82 3.26 14.55 8.02
N ALA A 83 3.37 14.93 6.74
CA ALA A 83 2.37 14.59 5.73
C ALA A 83 2.33 13.07 5.46
N ILE A 84 3.49 12.40 5.36
CA ILE A 84 3.57 10.94 5.22
C ILE A 84 3.00 10.27 6.47
N GLU A 85 3.38 10.70 7.67
CA GLU A 85 2.89 10.17 8.96
C GLU A 85 1.35 10.21 9.00
N THR A 86 0.76 11.35 8.63
CA THR A 86 -0.70 11.52 8.60
C THR A 86 -1.36 10.50 7.66
N ARG A 87 -0.77 10.26 6.49
CA ARG A 87 -1.30 9.31 5.51
C ARG A 87 -1.22 7.87 6.01
N VAL A 88 -0.09 7.50 6.60
CA VAL A 88 0.10 6.18 7.22
C VAL A 88 -0.91 5.96 8.34
N SER A 89 -1.09 6.92 9.25
CA SER A 89 -2.07 6.80 10.34
C SER A 89 -3.52 6.66 9.82
N LEU A 90 -3.89 7.41 8.78
CA LEU A 90 -5.22 7.28 8.17
C LEU A 90 -5.43 5.88 7.57
N LEU A 91 -4.45 5.35 6.85
CA LEU A 91 -4.50 4.01 6.27
C LEU A 91 -4.51 2.91 7.33
N ASP A 92 -3.81 3.13 8.44
CA ASP A 92 -3.81 2.20 9.57
C ASP A 92 -5.21 2.08 10.20
N MET A 93 -5.80 3.24 10.51
CA MET A 93 -7.13 3.35 11.13
C MET A 93 -8.28 2.92 10.22
N SER A 94 -8.12 3.02 8.89
CA SER A 94 -9.16 2.70 7.91
C SER A 94 -9.06 1.28 7.38
N ILE A 95 -7.91 0.89 6.79
CA ILE A 95 -7.78 -0.36 6.03
C ILE A 95 -6.97 -1.40 6.83
N MET A 96 -5.83 -1.02 7.42
CA MET A 96 -4.93 -1.99 8.05
C MET A 96 -5.59 -2.70 9.22
N ARG A 97 -6.34 -2.00 10.08
CA ARG A 97 -7.03 -2.63 11.21
C ARG A 97 -7.91 -3.81 10.79
N TYR A 98 -8.65 -3.68 9.68
CA TYR A 98 -9.51 -4.75 9.18
C TYR A 98 -8.71 -5.86 8.49
N THR A 99 -7.58 -5.51 7.90
CA THR A 99 -6.64 -6.47 7.32
C THR A 99 -6.03 -7.35 8.43
N GLU A 100 -5.66 -6.76 9.57
CA GLU A 100 -5.12 -7.44 10.74
C GLU A 100 -6.14 -8.35 11.43
N GLU A 101 -7.36 -7.86 11.59
CA GLU A 101 -8.50 -8.64 12.09
C GLU A 101 -8.94 -9.76 11.12
N GLY A 102 -8.39 -9.80 9.90
CA GLY A 102 -8.65 -10.85 8.91
C GLY A 102 -9.92 -10.64 8.08
N TYR A 103 -10.54 -9.46 8.15
CA TYR A 103 -11.74 -9.10 7.39
C TYR A 103 -11.47 -8.70 5.94
N CYS A 104 -10.24 -8.29 5.61
CA CYS A 104 -9.83 -8.00 4.24
C CYS A 104 -8.56 -8.79 3.88
N ALA A 105 -8.53 -9.35 2.67
CA ALA A 105 -7.38 -10.11 2.17
C ALA A 105 -6.25 -9.22 1.63
N PHE A 106 -6.55 -7.98 1.21
CA PHE A 106 -5.60 -7.19 0.44
C PHE A 106 -5.55 -5.73 0.90
N PHE A 107 -4.33 -5.27 1.18
CA PHE A 107 -4.03 -3.84 1.36
C PHE A 107 -3.69 -3.24 -0.02
N PRO A 108 -4.02 -1.97 -0.31
CA PRO A 108 -3.68 -1.33 -1.58
C PRO A 108 -2.15 -1.26 -1.79
N GLY A 109 -1.59 -2.25 -2.48
CA GLY A 109 -0.15 -2.39 -2.71
C GLY A 109 0.48 -1.15 -3.38
N LYS A 110 -0.22 -0.55 -4.35
CA LYS A 110 0.23 0.68 -5.02
C LYS A 110 0.40 1.86 -4.05
N VAL A 111 -0.47 1.99 -3.05
CA VAL A 111 -0.34 3.02 -2.01
C VAL A 111 0.88 2.77 -1.13
N LEU A 112 1.13 1.51 -0.78
CA LEU A 112 2.32 1.13 0.00
C LEU A 112 3.63 1.38 -0.78
N ASP A 113 3.64 1.06 -2.09
CA ASP A 113 4.78 1.34 -2.96
C ASP A 113 5.09 2.82 -3.03
N GLU A 114 4.06 3.67 -3.19
CA GLU A 114 4.23 5.12 -3.24
C GLU A 114 4.67 5.69 -1.89
N LEU A 115 4.08 5.24 -0.78
CA LEU A 115 4.53 5.62 0.56
C LEU A 115 6.01 5.30 0.77
N ARG A 116 6.44 4.09 0.37
CA ARG A 116 7.83 3.67 0.44
C ARG A 116 8.73 4.51 -0.47
N HIS A 117 8.27 4.80 -1.68
CA HIS A 117 9.00 5.62 -2.66
C HIS A 117 9.25 7.03 -2.11
N VAL A 118 8.20 7.72 -1.68
CA VAL A 118 8.27 9.07 -1.11
C VAL A 118 9.15 9.08 0.15
N PHE A 119 9.01 8.09 1.03
CA PHE A 119 9.85 7.98 2.23
C PHE A 119 11.33 7.73 1.88
N CYS A 120 11.61 6.95 0.85
CA CYS A 120 12.98 6.74 0.36
C CYS A 120 13.59 8.01 -0.23
N ILE A 121 12.83 8.79 -1.00
CA ILE A 121 13.25 10.10 -1.51
C ILE A 121 13.58 11.03 -0.34
N LEU A 122 12.71 11.08 0.68
CA LEU A 122 12.89 11.91 1.87
C LEU A 122 14.20 11.60 2.61
N LYS A 123 14.53 10.31 2.76
CA LYS A 123 15.74 9.87 3.47
C LYS A 123 17.04 10.08 2.68
N ARG A 124 17.00 9.83 1.37
CA ARG A 124 18.22 9.78 0.54
C ARG A 124 18.57 11.12 -0.10
N SER A 125 17.57 11.97 -0.35
CA SER A 125 17.78 13.19 -1.13
C SER A 125 18.23 14.34 -0.23
N PRO A 126 19.32 15.06 -0.59
CA PRO A 126 19.79 16.22 0.17
C PRO A 126 18.79 17.38 0.14
N ALA A 127 18.05 17.50 -0.97
CA ALA A 127 16.94 18.42 -1.15
C ALA A 127 15.75 17.65 -1.73
N ILE A 128 14.54 18.06 -1.37
CA ILE A 128 13.31 17.43 -1.84
C ILE A 128 12.79 18.24 -3.03
N PRO A 129 12.89 17.74 -4.27
CA PRO A 129 12.35 18.45 -5.41
C PRO A 129 10.82 18.40 -5.35
N ARG A 130 10.18 19.57 -5.49
CA ARG A 130 8.72 19.72 -5.64
C ARG A 130 7.90 18.90 -4.62
N PRO A 131 8.08 19.15 -3.30
CA PRO A 131 7.43 18.39 -2.24
C PRO A 131 5.91 18.31 -2.35
N GLN A 132 5.28 19.32 -2.94
CA GLN A 132 3.83 19.39 -3.06
C GLN A 132 3.27 18.44 -4.12
N GLU A 133 4.01 18.16 -5.20
CA GLU A 133 3.53 17.32 -6.31
C GLU A 133 3.38 15.86 -5.88
N PHE A 134 4.45 15.24 -5.36
CA PHE A 134 4.35 13.84 -4.91
C PHE A 134 3.48 13.68 -3.64
N LEU A 135 3.40 14.70 -2.76
CA LEU A 135 2.48 14.65 -1.63
C LEU A 135 1.01 14.75 -2.06
N HIS A 136 0.73 15.43 -3.18
CA HIS A 136 -0.59 15.45 -3.79
C HIS A 136 -0.93 14.07 -4.37
N GLU A 137 -0.01 13.48 -5.14
CA GLU A 137 -0.21 12.14 -5.71
C GLU A 137 -0.42 11.09 -4.60
N LEU A 138 0.43 11.10 -3.56
CA LEU A 138 0.27 10.23 -2.40
C LEU A 138 -1.08 10.42 -1.71
N ARG A 139 -1.55 11.67 -1.61
CA ARG A 139 -2.86 11.98 -1.04
C ARG A 139 -3.97 11.40 -1.89
N ASP A 140 -3.98 11.65 -3.20
CA ASP A 140 -5.02 11.17 -4.10
C ASP A 140 -5.14 9.65 -4.06
N ILE A 141 -4.04 8.92 -4.27
CA ILE A 141 -4.10 7.45 -4.27
C ILE A 141 -4.51 6.89 -2.90
N SER A 142 -4.12 7.54 -1.79
CA SER A 142 -4.51 7.12 -0.44
C SER A 142 -6.00 7.38 -0.21
N SER A 143 -6.52 8.52 -0.65
CA SER A 143 -7.94 8.87 -0.54
C SER A 143 -8.79 7.93 -1.39
N MET A 144 -8.42 7.69 -2.64
CA MET A 144 -9.13 6.74 -3.52
C MET A 144 -9.20 5.34 -2.91
N ALA A 145 -8.10 4.87 -2.29
CA ALA A 145 -8.09 3.57 -1.64
C ALA A 145 -9.00 3.50 -0.41
N MET A 146 -9.03 4.57 0.40
CA MET A 146 -9.92 4.66 1.57
C MET A 146 -11.39 4.79 1.16
N GLU A 147 -11.71 5.61 0.15
CA GLU A 147 -13.05 5.75 -0.40
C GLU A 147 -13.57 4.42 -0.94
N TYR A 148 -12.75 3.71 -1.73
CA TYR A 148 -13.11 2.37 -2.21
C TYR A 148 -13.34 1.39 -1.05
N PHE A 149 -12.49 1.43 -0.02
CA PHE A 149 -12.68 0.60 1.15
C PHE A 149 -14.00 0.91 1.86
N ASP A 150 -14.27 2.19 2.14
CA ASP A 150 -15.46 2.64 2.87
C ASP A 150 -16.76 2.39 2.10
N GLU A 151 -16.76 2.57 0.78
CA GLU A 151 -17.97 2.42 -0.05
C GLU A 151 -18.23 0.98 -0.48
N ALA A 152 -17.17 0.22 -0.83
CA ALA A 152 -17.33 -1.09 -1.47
C ALA A 152 -17.06 -2.27 -0.53
N LEU A 153 -16.16 -2.13 0.44
CA LEU A 153 -15.70 -3.27 1.27
C LEU A 153 -16.29 -3.23 2.67
N LEU A 154 -16.25 -2.07 3.31
CA LEU A 154 -16.69 -1.87 4.68
C LEU A 154 -18.15 -2.27 4.93
N PRO A 155 -19.13 -1.96 4.04
CA PRO A 155 -20.51 -2.38 4.23
C PRO A 155 -20.66 -3.91 4.25
N SER A 156 -19.94 -4.61 3.37
CA SER A 156 -19.93 -6.08 3.32
C SER A 156 -19.30 -6.68 4.58
N ILE A 157 -18.23 -6.08 5.09
CA ILE A 157 -17.59 -6.50 6.35
C ILE A 157 -18.56 -6.36 7.53
N HIS A 158 -19.25 -5.23 7.65
CA HIS A 158 -20.23 -5.01 8.72
C HIS A 158 -21.42 -5.97 8.62
N ALA A 159 -21.97 -6.15 7.41
CA ALA A 159 -23.05 -7.11 7.19
C ALA A 159 -22.65 -8.54 7.59
N ALA A 160 -21.40 -8.95 7.32
CA ALA A 160 -20.90 -10.25 7.73
C ALA A 160 -20.70 -10.37 9.26
N LYS A 161 -20.29 -9.30 9.95
CA LYS A 161 -20.14 -9.26 11.41
C LYS A 161 -21.49 -9.45 12.12
N ASP A 162 -22.55 -8.83 11.62
CA ASP A 162 -23.89 -8.89 12.23
C ASP A 162 -24.53 -10.28 12.18
N HIS A 163 -24.14 -11.12 11.21
CA HIS A 163 -24.65 -12.48 11.06
C HIS A 163 -23.84 -13.54 11.83
N GLN A 164 -22.84 -13.14 12.63
CA GLN A 164 -21.97 -14.03 13.42
C GLN A 164 -21.31 -15.16 12.58
N VAL A 165 -21.15 -14.95 11.26
CA VAL A 165 -20.44 -15.86 10.36
C VAL A 165 -18.95 -15.51 10.42
N VAL A 166 -18.30 -15.90 11.52
CA VAL A 166 -16.85 -15.80 11.65
C VAL A 166 -16.22 -16.98 10.91
N GLN A 167 -15.93 -16.81 9.62
CA GLN A 167 -14.89 -17.57 8.90
C GLN A 167 -14.81 -17.13 7.43
N CYS A 168 -13.68 -16.51 7.05
CA CYS A 168 -12.91 -16.53 5.79
C CYS A 168 -13.56 -16.83 4.42
N TYR A 169 -14.88 -16.86 4.26
CA TYR A 169 -15.58 -17.38 3.08
C TYR A 169 -16.67 -16.44 2.57
N TRP A 170 -16.53 -15.12 2.72
CA TRP A 170 -17.47 -14.19 2.06
C TRP A 170 -16.78 -12.92 1.58
N ILE A 171 -15.82 -13.09 0.67
CA ILE A 171 -16.02 -12.51 -0.66
C ILE A 171 -16.19 -13.72 -1.55
N HIS A 172 -17.44 -14.07 -1.84
CA HIS A 172 -17.75 -14.95 -2.96
C HIS A 172 -17.12 -14.25 -4.17
N TRP A 173 -15.90 -14.65 -4.52
CA TRP A 173 -15.29 -14.37 -5.80
C TRP A 173 -16.15 -15.14 -6.80
N ASP A 174 -17.34 -14.61 -7.10
CA ASP A 174 -18.05 -14.96 -8.31
C ASP A 174 -17.00 -14.87 -9.40
N VAL A 175 -16.87 -15.97 -10.12
CA VAL A 175 -15.90 -16.25 -11.18
C VAL A 175 -15.82 -15.11 -12.22
N LEU A 176 -16.76 -14.17 -12.20
CA LEU A 176 -16.79 -12.89 -12.90
C LEU A 176 -15.76 -11.83 -12.42
N ARG A 177 -15.26 -11.88 -11.18
CA ARG A 177 -14.33 -10.87 -10.63
C ARG A 177 -12.86 -11.25 -10.72
N LEU A 178 -12.49 -12.47 -11.11
CA LEU A 178 -11.14 -12.77 -11.61
C LEU A 178 -10.95 -12.21 -13.02
N LEU A 179 -11.98 -12.32 -13.87
CA LEU A 179 -12.10 -11.49 -15.06
C LEU A 179 -12.11 -10.02 -14.68
N GLY A 180 -12.85 -9.62 -13.64
CA GLY A 180 -12.91 -8.25 -13.13
C GLY A 180 -11.60 -7.69 -12.57
N ILE A 181 -10.76 -8.45 -11.87
CA ILE A 181 -9.44 -7.99 -11.40
C ILE A 181 -8.49 -7.88 -12.58
N VAL A 182 -8.51 -8.86 -13.49
CA VAL A 182 -7.69 -8.79 -14.70
C VAL A 182 -8.14 -7.62 -15.58
N LEU A 183 -9.46 -7.38 -15.69
CA LEU A 183 -10.05 -6.22 -16.36
C LEU A 183 -9.78 -4.91 -15.60
N TYR A 184 -9.79 -4.87 -14.27
CA TYR A 184 -9.55 -3.66 -13.49
C TYR A 184 -8.06 -3.32 -13.43
N ALA A 185 -7.18 -4.33 -13.41
CA ALA A 185 -5.76 -4.18 -13.61
C ALA A 185 -5.46 -3.74 -15.05
N LEU A 186 -6.12 -4.31 -16.06
CA LEU A 186 -6.03 -3.85 -17.46
C LEU A 186 -6.63 -2.45 -17.64
N GLN A 187 -7.69 -2.08 -16.93
CA GLN A 187 -8.35 -0.78 -17.01
C GLN A 187 -7.52 0.29 -16.28
N MET A 188 -6.86 -0.06 -15.17
CA MET A 188 -5.85 0.78 -14.53
C MET A 188 -4.61 0.95 -15.40
N VAL A 189 -4.19 -0.08 -16.13
CA VAL A 189 -3.09 -0.01 -17.11
C VAL A 189 -3.50 0.80 -18.34
N LEU A 190 -4.72 0.66 -18.86
CA LEU A 190 -5.25 1.42 -20.00
C LEU A 190 -5.46 2.90 -19.65
N VAL A 191 -6.01 3.21 -18.48
CA VAL A 191 -6.13 4.59 -17.97
C VAL A 191 -4.73 5.20 -17.78
N TYR A 192 -3.75 4.42 -17.33
CA TYR A 192 -2.36 4.87 -17.21
C TYR A 192 -1.67 5.11 -18.57
N LEU A 193 -2.03 4.34 -19.61
CA LEU A 193 -1.53 4.49 -20.98
C LEU A 193 -2.17 5.70 -21.70
N GLU A 194 -3.49 5.89 -21.58
CA GLU A 194 -4.18 7.07 -22.12
C GLU A 194 -3.67 8.39 -21.51
N TYR A 195 -3.34 8.40 -20.21
CA TYR A 195 -2.81 9.60 -19.54
C TYR A 195 -1.38 9.97 -19.99
N ARG A 196 -0.65 9.05 -20.62
CA ARG A 196 0.72 9.25 -21.14
C ARG A 196 0.77 9.56 -22.64
N GLY A 197 -0.38 9.66 -23.32
CA GLY A 197 -0.47 10.14 -24.70
C GLY A 197 0.26 9.25 -25.72
N TRP A 198 -0.01 7.95 -25.67
CA TRP A 198 0.27 7.00 -26.75
C TRP A 198 -1.04 6.38 -27.23
#